data_AF-A0A3A8GSB3-F1
#
_entry.id   AF-A0A3A8GSB3-F1
#
_cell.length_a   1.000
_cell.length_b   1.000
_cell.length_c   1.000
_cell.angle_alpha   90.00
_cell.angle_beta   90.00
_cell.angle_gamma   90.00
#
_symmetry.space_group_name_H-M   'P 1'
#
loop_
_entity.id
_entity.type
_entity.pdbx_description
1 polymer ?
#
loop_
_entity_poly.entity_id
_entity_poly.type
_entity_poly.pdbx_seq_one_letter_code
_entity_poly.pdbx_strand_id
1 'polypeptide(L)'
;MVGAFAILGCSGPTYLHGKALEQNEYRGYGEYLPERDREVLAQAAAVKDAASVIFLQETLPEGIEMTSHMLQVKDGYSHQLLGKLAFSRGRVDSKQDLIAHVRKVALAAGGDAAVGLFLLTPANDYTQAQAVEAVILKLDPRVRAKLRPDEATVKGSSVSPGIELL
;
A
#
# COMPACT_ATOMS: atom_id res chain seq x y z
N MET A 1 -53.09 -2.33 36.01
CA MET A 1 -51.78 -2.96 36.31
C MET A 1 -50.89 -2.66 35.11
N VAL A 2 -49.83 -1.89 35.31
CA VAL A 2 -49.05 -1.20 34.27
C VAL A 2 -48.13 -2.19 33.57
N GLY A 3 -48.17 -2.19 32.23
CA GLY A 3 -47.42 -3.08 31.36
C GLY A 3 -45.91 -2.82 31.42
N ALA A 4 -45.14 -3.91 31.46
CA ALA A 4 -43.69 -3.88 31.43
C ALA A 4 -43.19 -3.37 30.07
N PHE A 5 -42.50 -2.24 30.07
CA PHE A 5 -41.73 -1.77 28.92
C PHE A 5 -40.48 -2.63 28.78
N ALA A 6 -40.42 -3.42 27.70
CA ALA A 6 -39.18 -4.04 27.26
C ALA A 6 -38.28 -2.95 26.65
N ILE A 7 -37.28 -2.50 27.42
CA ILE A 7 -36.19 -1.69 26.87
C ILE A 7 -35.32 -2.63 26.06
N LEU A 8 -35.58 -2.70 24.75
CA LEU A 8 -34.64 -3.21 23.75
C LEU A 8 -33.43 -2.27 23.78
N GLY A 9 -32.45 -2.61 24.61
CA GLY A 9 -31.13 -2.03 24.52
C GLY A 9 -30.58 -2.37 23.15
N CYS A 10 -30.54 -1.39 22.25
CA CYS A 10 -29.72 -1.46 21.06
C CYS A 10 -28.29 -1.74 21.55
N SER A 11 -27.82 -2.97 21.33
CA SER A 11 -26.42 -3.29 21.40
C SER A 11 -25.68 -2.23 20.60
N GLY A 12 -24.91 -1.38 21.30
CA GLY A 12 -24.05 -0.39 20.67
C GLY A 12 -23.12 -1.06 19.65
N PRO A 13 -22.52 -0.30 18.73
CA PRO A 13 -21.69 -0.87 17.69
C PRO A 13 -20.62 -1.77 18.32
N THR A 14 -20.76 -3.08 18.10
CA THR A 14 -19.77 -4.07 18.51
C THR A 14 -18.55 -3.82 17.64
N TYR A 15 -17.67 -2.91 18.08
CA TYR A 15 -16.39 -2.71 17.43
C TYR A 15 -15.61 -4.01 17.56
N LEU A 16 -15.28 -4.62 16.42
CA LEU A 16 -14.43 -5.80 16.34
C LEU A 16 -13.11 -5.50 17.05
N HIS A 17 -12.99 -5.95 18.31
CA HIS A 17 -11.73 -5.98 19.04
C HIS A 17 -10.93 -7.18 18.55
N GLY A 18 -10.29 -7.02 17.38
CA GLY A 18 -9.34 -7.97 16.85
C GLY A 18 -7.93 -7.68 17.36
N LYS A 19 -7.17 -8.74 17.66
CA LYS A 19 -5.70 -8.67 17.67
C LYS A 19 -5.21 -9.31 16.38
N ALA A 20 -4.36 -8.61 15.63
CA ALA A 20 -3.69 -9.24 14.51
C ALA A 20 -2.74 -10.33 15.02
N LEU A 21 -2.61 -11.41 14.26
CA LEU A 21 -1.51 -12.35 14.43
C LEU A 21 -0.26 -11.77 13.74
N GLU A 22 0.92 -12.20 14.17
CA GLU A 22 2.13 -11.93 13.41
C GLU A 22 2.01 -12.58 12.04
N GLN A 23 2.17 -11.78 10.99
CA GLN A 23 1.97 -12.19 9.61
C GLN A 23 2.92 -11.43 8.71
N ASN A 24 3.57 -12.13 7.81
CA ASN A 24 4.39 -11.53 6.78
C ASN A 24 4.24 -12.36 5.50
N GLU A 25 3.20 -12.04 4.74
CA GLU A 25 2.82 -12.80 3.55
C GLU A 25 2.82 -11.91 2.32
N TYR A 26 3.59 -12.30 1.32
CA TYR A 26 3.53 -11.74 -0.01
C TYR A 26 3.11 -12.82 -0.99
N ARG A 27 2.28 -12.45 -1.97
CA ARG A 27 1.84 -13.31 -3.06
C ARG A 27 1.84 -12.53 -4.36
N GLY A 28 2.53 -13.02 -5.38
CA GLY A 28 2.42 -12.42 -6.71
C GLY A 28 0.98 -12.43 -7.23
N TYR A 29 0.64 -11.43 -8.04
CA TYR A 29 -0.73 -11.27 -8.52
C TYR A 29 -1.06 -12.34 -9.57
N GLY A 30 -2.26 -12.93 -9.51
CA GLY A 30 -2.73 -13.96 -10.44
C GLY A 30 -2.18 -15.36 -10.21
N GLU A 31 -0.89 -15.51 -9.91
CA GLU A 31 -0.24 -16.82 -9.74
C GLU A 31 0.57 -16.93 -8.43
N TYR A 32 0.38 -18.05 -7.72
CA TYR A 32 1.16 -18.38 -6.53
C TYR A 32 2.42 -19.14 -6.89
N LEU A 33 3.57 -18.54 -6.62
CA LEU A 33 4.88 -19.16 -6.79
C LEU A 33 5.65 -19.02 -5.47
N PRO A 34 5.59 -20.02 -4.58
CA PRO A 34 6.11 -19.91 -3.21
C PRO A 34 7.57 -19.44 -3.13
N GLU A 35 8.43 -19.94 -4.03
CA GLU A 35 9.86 -19.61 -3.97
C GLU A 35 10.17 -18.20 -4.44
N ARG A 36 9.51 -17.72 -5.51
CA ARG A 36 9.56 -16.31 -5.91
C ARG A 36 9.04 -15.41 -4.79
N ASP A 37 7.91 -15.79 -4.19
CA ASP A 37 7.25 -14.98 -3.17
C ASP A 37 8.11 -14.85 -1.90
N ARG A 38 8.77 -15.93 -1.49
CA ARG A 38 9.77 -15.93 -0.42
C ARG A 38 11.00 -15.09 -0.77
N GLU A 39 11.48 -15.20 -2.01
CA GLU A 39 12.63 -14.43 -2.48
C GLU A 39 12.36 -12.92 -2.40
N VAL A 40 11.18 -12.46 -2.81
CA VAL A 40 10.76 -11.06 -2.68
C VAL A 40 10.82 -10.59 -1.22
N LEU A 41 10.32 -11.39 -0.28
CA LEU A 41 10.37 -11.05 1.15
C LEU A 41 11.82 -11.00 1.68
N ALA A 42 12.67 -11.93 1.25
CA ALA A 42 14.08 -11.94 1.62
C ALA A 42 14.82 -10.71 1.07
N GLN A 43 14.58 -10.35 -0.19
CA GLN A 43 15.15 -9.16 -0.82
C GLN A 43 14.65 -7.88 -0.13
N ALA A 44 13.37 -7.81 0.22
CA ALA A 44 12.78 -6.67 0.94
C ALA A 44 13.46 -6.39 2.28
N ALA A 45 13.90 -7.45 2.99
CA ALA A 45 14.64 -7.31 4.25
C ALA A 45 16.01 -6.61 4.05
N ALA A 46 16.63 -6.76 2.88
CA ALA A 46 17.90 -6.12 2.54
C ALA A 46 17.74 -4.66 2.03
N VAL A 47 16.51 -4.22 1.71
CA VAL A 47 16.25 -2.87 1.21
C VAL A 47 16.46 -1.83 2.32
N LYS A 48 17.38 -0.90 2.07
CA LYS A 48 17.71 0.21 2.99
C LYS A 48 16.83 1.43 2.75
N ASP A 49 16.60 1.78 1.49
CA ASP A 49 15.79 2.93 1.08
C ASP A 49 14.78 2.52 0.01
N ALA A 50 13.53 2.93 0.22
CA ALA A 50 12.41 2.73 -0.70
C ALA A 50 11.52 3.98 -0.78
N ALA A 51 12.07 5.16 -0.48
CA ALA A 51 11.31 6.43 -0.45
C ALA A 51 10.69 6.81 -1.80
N SER A 52 11.28 6.35 -2.90
CA SER A 52 10.78 6.54 -4.27
C SER A 52 9.48 5.76 -4.56
N VAL A 53 9.15 4.74 -3.77
CA VAL A 53 7.89 4.01 -3.92
C VAL A 53 6.72 4.84 -3.39
N ILE A 54 5.74 5.08 -4.25
CA ILE A 54 4.54 5.83 -3.93
C ILE A 54 3.62 4.95 -3.08
N PHE A 55 3.12 5.47 -1.96
CA PHE A 55 2.12 4.76 -1.16
C PHE A 55 0.80 5.52 -1.27
N LEU A 56 -0.24 4.85 -1.77
CA LEU A 56 -1.59 5.37 -1.92
C LEU A 56 -2.45 4.75 -0.83
N GLN A 57 -2.80 5.53 0.19
CA GLN A 57 -3.68 5.04 1.24
C GLN A 57 -5.12 5.01 0.74
N GLU A 58 -5.71 3.81 0.66
CA GLU A 58 -7.13 3.58 0.38
C GLU A 58 -7.65 4.25 -0.91
N THR A 59 -6.74 4.60 -1.82
CA THR A 59 -7.04 5.35 -3.04
C THR A 59 -6.48 4.58 -4.23
N LEU A 60 -7.36 4.20 -5.16
CA LEU A 60 -6.94 3.57 -6.41
C LEU A 60 -6.40 4.63 -7.37
N PRO A 61 -5.23 4.41 -8.00
CA PRO A 61 -4.73 5.31 -9.02
C PRO A 61 -5.60 5.25 -10.27
N GLU A 62 -5.59 6.33 -11.05
CA GLU A 62 -6.27 6.41 -12.35
C GLU A 62 -5.90 5.20 -13.24
N GLY A 63 -6.89 4.50 -13.79
CA GLY A 63 -6.68 3.33 -14.63
C GLY A 63 -6.57 1.99 -13.90
N ILE A 64 -6.66 1.98 -12.57
CA ILE A 64 -6.92 0.77 -11.77
C ILE A 64 -8.36 0.81 -11.29
N GLU A 65 -9.07 -0.30 -11.46
CA GLU A 65 -10.45 -0.46 -11.02
C GLU A 65 -10.65 -1.79 -10.29
N MET A 66 -11.70 -1.85 -9.47
CA MET A 66 -12.11 -3.07 -8.78
C MET A 66 -13.32 -3.66 -9.50
N THR A 67 -13.14 -4.85 -10.08
CA THR A 67 -14.18 -5.58 -10.81
C THR A 67 -14.30 -6.96 -10.20
N SER A 68 -15.48 -7.32 -9.69
CA SER A 68 -15.77 -8.64 -9.13
C SER A 68 -14.74 -9.13 -8.09
N HIS A 69 -14.39 -8.26 -7.14
CA HIS A 69 -13.42 -8.51 -6.06
C HIS A 69 -11.95 -8.64 -6.50
N MET A 70 -11.64 -8.38 -7.77
CA MET A 70 -10.27 -8.33 -8.27
C MET A 70 -9.96 -6.93 -8.79
N LEU A 71 -8.72 -6.50 -8.55
CA LEU A 71 -8.20 -5.33 -9.24
C LEU A 71 -7.91 -5.69 -10.69
N GLN A 72 -8.23 -4.75 -11.57
CA GLN A 72 -8.00 -4.84 -13.00
C GLN A 72 -7.39 -3.53 -13.50
N VAL A 73 -6.68 -3.65 -14.61
CA VAL A 73 -6.11 -2.51 -15.33
C VAL A 73 -7.11 -2.15 -16.42
N LYS A 74 -7.58 -0.90 -16.40
CA LYS A 74 -8.48 -0.38 -17.41
C LYS A 74 -7.76 -0.26 -18.76
N ASP A 75 -8.49 -0.52 -19.83
CA ASP A 75 -7.99 -0.33 -21.20
C ASP A 75 -7.34 1.05 -21.41
N GLY A 76 -6.22 1.05 -22.12
CA GLY A 76 -5.43 2.26 -22.40
C GLY A 76 -4.42 2.64 -21.30
N TYR A 77 -4.37 1.90 -20.19
CA TYR A 77 -3.33 2.02 -19.16
C TYR A 77 -2.34 0.85 -19.21
N SER A 78 -1.08 1.13 -18.86
CA SER A 78 0.01 0.15 -18.87
C SER A 78 0.45 -0.28 -17.45
N HIS A 79 -0.45 -0.15 -16.47
CA HIS A 79 -0.18 -0.61 -15.11
C HIS A 79 0.10 -2.12 -15.06
N GLN A 80 0.86 -2.57 -14.07
CA GLN A 80 1.02 -3.98 -13.74
C GLN A 80 0.64 -4.20 -12.29
N LEU A 81 -0.18 -5.23 -12.05
CA LEU A 81 -0.48 -5.75 -10.72
C LEU A 81 0.59 -6.79 -10.40
N LEU A 82 1.49 -6.50 -9.46
CA LEU A 82 2.66 -7.34 -9.21
C LEU A 82 2.40 -8.32 -8.08
N GLY A 83 1.69 -7.91 -7.04
CA GLY A 83 1.40 -8.78 -5.91
C GLY A 83 0.46 -8.18 -4.88
N LYS A 84 0.14 -8.99 -3.88
CA LYS A 84 -0.60 -8.62 -2.68
C LYS A 84 0.29 -8.93 -1.47
N LEU A 85 0.23 -8.07 -0.47
CA LEU A 85 0.95 -8.19 0.79
C LEU A 85 -0.06 -8.09 1.94
N ALA A 86 0.05 -8.99 2.90
CA ALA A 86 -0.57 -8.86 4.21
C ALA A 86 0.53 -8.89 5.27
N PHE A 87 0.63 -7.83 6.06
CA PHE A 87 1.71 -7.66 7.03
C PHE A 87 1.19 -7.19 8.39
N SER A 88 1.68 -7.83 9.45
CA SER A 88 1.47 -7.46 10.84
C SER A 88 2.60 -8.00 11.72
N ARG A 89 2.98 -7.24 12.76
CA ARG A 89 3.87 -7.73 13.82
C ARG A 89 3.11 -8.29 15.04
N GLY A 90 1.79 -8.50 14.91
CA GLY A 90 0.93 -8.93 16.02
C GLY A 90 0.76 -7.88 17.13
N ARG A 91 1.12 -6.62 16.86
CA ARG A 91 1.04 -5.48 17.79
C ARG A 91 0.67 -4.22 17.04
N VAL A 92 0.32 -3.18 17.79
CA VAL A 92 0.11 -1.84 17.23
C VAL A 92 1.46 -1.25 16.83
N ASP A 93 1.57 -0.80 15.58
CA ASP A 93 2.73 -0.11 15.03
C ASP A 93 2.30 1.27 14.48
N SER A 94 3.26 2.16 14.21
CA SER A 94 2.98 3.38 13.48
C SER A 94 2.62 3.05 12.03
N LYS A 95 1.68 3.79 11.43
CA LYS A 95 1.37 3.64 10.01
C LYS A 95 2.59 3.92 9.13
N GLN A 96 3.49 4.80 9.55
CA GLN A 96 4.74 5.08 8.81
C GLN A 96 5.67 3.86 8.77
N ASP A 97 5.79 3.10 9.85
CA ASP A 97 6.60 1.87 9.87
C ASP A 97 5.99 0.78 8.98
N LEU A 98 4.66 0.67 9.00
CA LEU A 98 3.93 -0.23 8.10
C LEU A 98 4.11 0.18 6.64
N ILE A 99 3.98 1.46 6.31
CA ILE A 99 4.23 2.02 4.97
C ILE A 99 5.67 1.73 4.54
N ALA A 100 6.65 1.96 5.41
CA ALA A 100 8.05 1.71 5.12
C ALA A 100 8.30 0.24 4.78
N HIS A 101 7.66 -0.69 5.50
CA HIS A 101 7.73 -2.11 5.17
C HIS A 101 7.10 -2.42 3.81
N VAL A 102 5.89 -1.95 3.56
CA VAL A 102 5.19 -2.13 2.27
C VAL A 102 6.04 -1.60 1.10
N ARG A 103 6.66 -0.43 1.25
CA ARG A 103 7.54 0.16 0.23
C ARG A 103 8.74 -0.72 -0.09
N LYS A 104 9.35 -1.35 0.92
CA LYS A 104 10.48 -2.28 0.71
C LYS A 104 10.06 -3.52 -0.07
N VAL A 105 8.92 -4.12 0.29
CA VAL A 105 8.35 -5.26 -0.44
C VAL A 105 7.96 -4.86 -1.86
N ALA A 106 7.37 -3.69 -2.03
CA ALA A 106 7.02 -3.17 -3.35
C ALA A 106 8.26 -3.02 -4.24
N LEU A 107 9.33 -2.42 -3.72
CA LEU A 107 10.58 -2.23 -4.45
C LEU A 107 11.23 -3.58 -4.81
N ALA A 108 11.26 -4.53 -3.87
CA ALA A 108 11.79 -5.88 -4.10
C ALA A 108 11.00 -6.64 -5.17
N ALA A 109 9.68 -6.44 -5.23
CA ALA A 109 8.83 -7.00 -6.28
C ALA A 109 8.95 -6.26 -7.64
N GLY A 110 9.78 -5.23 -7.74
CA GLY A 110 9.94 -4.39 -8.95
C GLY A 110 8.87 -3.30 -9.12
N GLY A 111 8.02 -3.10 -8.11
CA GLY A 111 6.99 -2.07 -8.08
C GLY A 111 7.54 -0.67 -7.82
N ASP A 112 6.76 0.33 -8.21
CA ASP A 112 7.00 1.74 -7.88
C ASP A 112 5.83 2.39 -7.14
N ALA A 113 4.75 1.64 -6.90
CA ALA A 113 3.69 2.06 -6.02
C ALA A 113 3.08 0.90 -5.25
N ALA A 114 2.38 1.23 -4.16
CA ALA A 114 1.50 0.33 -3.45
C ALA A 114 0.22 1.06 -3.05
N VAL A 115 -0.93 0.39 -3.21
CA VAL A 115 -2.20 0.82 -2.62
C VAL A 115 -2.37 0.04 -1.32
N GLY A 116 -2.51 0.73 -0.19
CA GLY A 116 -2.59 0.09 1.13
C GLY A 116 -3.86 0.44 1.90
N LEU A 117 -4.36 -0.53 2.67
CA LEU A 117 -5.45 -0.41 3.63
C LEU A 117 -4.92 -0.78 5.03
N PHE A 118 -5.13 0.09 6.01
CA PHE A 118 -4.75 -0.19 7.38
C PHE A 118 -5.88 -0.90 8.13
N LEU A 119 -5.54 -1.96 8.84
CA LEU A 119 -6.49 -2.78 9.59
C LEU A 119 -6.26 -2.62 11.10
N LEU A 120 -7.34 -2.77 11.86
CA LEU A 120 -7.34 -2.69 13.33
C LEU A 120 -6.71 -1.37 13.82
N THR A 121 -7.08 -0.26 13.18
CA THR A 121 -6.71 1.09 13.59
C THR A 121 -7.37 1.40 14.95
N PRO A 122 -6.61 1.80 15.98
CA PRO A 122 -7.18 2.20 17.26
C PRO A 122 -8.18 3.36 17.12
N ALA A 123 -9.30 3.31 17.82
CA ALA A 123 -10.35 4.34 17.73
C ALA A 123 -9.87 5.76 18.10
N ASN A 124 -8.85 5.85 18.95
CA ASN A 124 -8.34 7.12 19.48
C ASN A 124 -7.01 7.56 18.83
N ASP A 125 -6.43 6.75 17.95
CA ASP A 125 -5.16 7.08 17.29
C ASP A 125 -5.12 6.52 15.85
N TYR A 126 -5.50 7.38 14.91
CA TYR A 126 -5.51 7.07 13.48
C TYR A 126 -4.11 7.08 12.84
N THR A 127 -3.06 7.42 13.57
CA THR A 127 -1.67 7.35 13.11
C THR A 127 -1.07 5.96 13.28
N GLN A 128 -1.78 5.06 13.96
CA GLN A 128 -1.35 3.70 14.27
C GLN A 128 -2.27 2.66 13.63
N ALA A 129 -1.78 1.44 13.47
CA ALA A 129 -2.55 0.28 13.04
C ALA A 129 -1.84 -1.00 13.47
N GLN A 130 -2.54 -2.14 13.51
CA GLN A 130 -1.89 -3.43 13.80
C GLN A 130 -1.48 -4.19 12.54
N ALA A 131 -2.12 -3.91 11.41
CA ALA A 131 -1.83 -4.60 10.16
C ALA A 131 -2.05 -3.69 8.96
N VAL A 132 -1.43 -4.06 7.84
CA VAL A 132 -1.62 -3.44 6.53
C VAL A 132 -1.81 -4.52 5.49
N GLU A 133 -2.83 -4.34 4.67
CA GLU A 133 -2.98 -5.05 3.40
C GLU A 133 -2.58 -4.10 2.27
N ALA A 134 -1.82 -4.59 1.30
CA ALA A 134 -1.40 -3.76 0.19
C ALA A 134 -1.41 -4.53 -1.14
N VAL A 135 -1.68 -3.80 -2.22
CA VAL A 135 -1.48 -4.27 -3.58
C VAL A 135 -0.28 -3.54 -4.15
N ILE A 136 0.67 -4.31 -4.67
CA ILE A 136 1.91 -3.81 -5.25
C ILE A 136 1.73 -3.59 -6.74
N LEU A 137 2.15 -2.41 -7.21
CA LEU A 137 1.91 -1.94 -8.56
C LEU A 137 3.21 -1.51 -9.24
N LYS A 138 3.26 -1.73 -10.55
CA LYS A 138 4.05 -0.90 -11.47
C LYS A 138 3.10 0.08 -12.14
N LEU A 139 3.26 1.37 -11.90
CA LEU A 139 2.37 2.37 -12.48
C LEU A 139 2.68 2.64 -13.95
N ASP A 140 1.63 2.92 -14.72
CA ASP A 140 1.74 3.61 -16.00
C ASP A 140 2.58 4.88 -15.82
N PRO A 141 3.61 5.13 -16.64
CA PRO A 141 4.51 6.26 -16.47
C PRO A 141 3.79 7.62 -16.42
N ARG A 142 2.66 7.78 -17.14
CA ARG A 142 1.88 9.01 -17.16
C ARG A 142 1.21 9.26 -15.82
N VAL A 143 0.67 8.21 -15.19
CA VAL A 143 0.04 8.29 -13.87
C VAL A 143 1.09 8.49 -12.80
N ARG A 144 2.23 7.79 -12.90
CA ARG A 144 3.37 7.97 -11.99
C ARG A 144 3.85 9.42 -11.97
N ALA A 145 4.02 10.04 -13.14
CA ALA A 145 4.46 11.43 -13.25
C ALA A 145 3.48 12.43 -12.62
N LYS A 146 2.16 12.18 -12.72
CA LYS A 146 1.13 13.01 -12.05
C LYS A 146 1.23 12.91 -10.52
N LEU A 147 1.57 11.73 -9.99
CA LEU A 147 1.67 11.47 -8.56
C LEU A 147 3.02 11.90 -7.95
N ARG A 148 4.07 12.03 -8.77
CA ARG A 148 5.42 12.51 -8.42
C ARG A 148 5.92 13.55 -9.44
N PRO A 149 5.33 14.76 -9.47
CA PRO A 149 5.71 15.80 -10.43
C PRO A 149 7.14 16.32 -10.21
N ASP A 150 7.64 16.22 -8.98
CA ASP A 150 8.99 16.57 -8.55
C ASP A 150 10.08 15.74 -9.27
N GLU A 151 9.84 14.45 -9.51
CA GLU A 151 10.80 13.59 -10.22
C GLU A 151 10.80 13.82 -11.75
N ALA A 152 9.70 14.29 -12.32
CA ALA A 152 9.60 14.58 -13.75
C ALA A 152 10.48 15.78 -14.15
N THR A 153 10.65 16.72 -13.24
CA THR A 153 11.40 17.97 -13.46
C THR A 153 12.92 17.72 -13.55
N VAL A 154 13.44 16.70 -12.85
CA VAL A 154 14.89 16.41 -12.78
C VAL A 154 15.46 15.92 -14.11
N LYS A 155 14.65 15.33 -15.00
CA LYS A 155 15.08 14.95 -16.36
C LYS A 155 15.05 16.11 -17.36
N GLY A 156 14.52 17.28 -16.99
CA GLY A 156 14.39 18.46 -17.86
C GLY A 156 15.47 19.54 -17.69
N SER A 157 16.31 19.45 -16.66
CA SER A 157 17.42 20.41 -16.47
C SER A 157 18.69 19.89 -17.16
N SER A 158 18.70 19.94 -18.49
CA SER A 158 19.95 19.97 -19.24
C SER A 158 20.69 21.26 -18.88
N VAL A 159 21.86 21.09 -18.28
CA VAL A 159 22.93 22.08 -18.09
C VAL A 159 22.98 23.04 -19.28
N SER A 160 22.71 24.33 -19.04
CA SER A 160 23.26 25.37 -19.91
C SER A 160 24.73 25.52 -19.54
N PRO A 161 25.69 25.29 -20.46
CA PRO A 161 27.08 25.59 -20.19
C PRO A 161 27.20 27.11 -20.07
N GLY A 162 27.61 27.57 -18.89
CA GLY A 162 28.01 28.96 -18.69
C GLY A 162 29.14 29.27 -19.67
N ILE A 163 28.87 30.20 -20.57
CA ILE A 163 29.86 30.77 -21.48
C ILE A 163 30.79 31.64 -20.62
N GLU A 164 32.06 31.26 -20.53
CA GLU A 164 33.15 32.19 -20.20
C GLU A 164 33.19 33.27 -21.28
N LEU A 165 33.17 34.55 -20.89
CA LEU A 165 33.60 35.66 -21.72
C LEU A 165 34.20 36.74 -20.82
N LEU A 166 35.55 36.74 -20.85
CA LEU A 166 36.53 37.83 -20.67
C LEU A 166 36.36 38.83 -19.51
#